data_AF-A0A2D8JHA4-F1
#
_entry.id   AF-A0A2D8JHA4-F1
#
_cell.length_a   1.000
_cell.length_b   1.000
_cell.length_c   1.000
_cell.angle_alpha   90.00
_cell.angle_beta   90.00
_cell.angle_gamma   90.00
#
_symmetry.space_group_name_H-M   'P 1'
#
loop_
_entity.id
_entity.type
_entity.pdbx_description
1 polymer ?
#
loop_
_entity_poly.entity_id
_entity_poly.type
_entity_poly.pdbx_seq_one_letter_code
_entity_poly.pdbx_strand_id
1 'polypeptide(L)'
;MLLAGCAGQPSAPARNDSRSAPAASSEEIVPAAAASNYQPVRMAQAEDWAPPLQASPEEDAAYYVSRLSDRRFVSQYGGPDNPRPWYIAAERLGEIGMPAVPLLFARLNTEDQYELMLVLYALQLATQDPLVTFQTGGEAVQLPTVLDPSANGENRRIAQQWWERYATQLELR
;
A
#
# COMPACT_ATOMS: atom_id res chain seq x y z
N MET A 1 56.35 -2.10 -31.68
CA MET A 1 56.49 -2.16 -30.21
C MET A 1 55.42 -3.08 -29.67
N LEU A 2 55.81 -4.27 -29.18
CA LEU A 2 55.00 -5.12 -28.30
C LEU A 2 55.24 -4.69 -26.85
N LEU A 3 54.31 -5.00 -25.92
CA LEU A 3 54.47 -5.36 -24.50
C LEU A 3 53.04 -5.55 -23.91
N ALA A 4 52.58 -6.78 -23.64
CA ALA A 4 52.64 -7.49 -22.34
C ALA A 4 51.76 -6.81 -21.24
N GLY A 5 50.80 -7.44 -20.55
CA GLY A 5 50.69 -8.81 -20.09
C GLY A 5 51.28 -8.94 -18.68
N CYS A 6 50.46 -8.77 -17.62
CA CYS A 6 50.86 -9.03 -16.23
C CYS A 6 49.77 -9.82 -15.49
N ALA A 7 50.10 -11.06 -15.13
CA ALA A 7 49.40 -11.91 -14.18
C ALA A 7 49.82 -11.54 -12.74
N GLY A 8 48.95 -11.82 -11.77
CA GLY A 8 49.30 -11.73 -10.35
C GLY A 8 48.18 -12.20 -9.41
N GLN A 9 48.29 -13.45 -8.96
CA GLN A 9 47.65 -14.06 -7.77
C GLN A 9 48.82 -14.82 -7.07
N PRO A 10 48.87 -15.11 -5.75
CA PRO A 10 47.75 -15.46 -4.86
C PRO A 10 47.89 -15.06 -3.37
N SER A 11 46.88 -15.39 -2.54
CA SER A 11 47.05 -16.08 -1.23
C SER A 11 45.69 -16.43 -0.61
N ALA A 12 45.56 -17.67 -0.17
CA ALA A 12 44.46 -18.20 0.65
C ALA A 12 44.65 -17.81 2.13
N PRO A 13 43.65 -18.05 3.00
CA PRO A 13 43.89 -19.11 3.97
C PRO A 13 42.71 -20.06 4.25
N ALA A 14 43.13 -21.29 4.57
CA ALA A 14 42.61 -22.22 5.58
C ALA A 14 41.11 -22.58 5.62
N ARG A 15 40.88 -23.81 5.16
CA ARG A 15 39.82 -24.76 5.51
C ARG A 15 39.76 -24.97 7.03
N ASN A 16 38.56 -25.02 7.61
CA ASN A 16 38.30 -26.00 8.66
C ASN A 16 36.89 -26.56 8.56
N ASP A 17 36.83 -27.88 8.57
CA ASP A 17 35.68 -28.72 8.33
C ASP A 17 34.72 -28.72 9.54
N SER A 18 33.42 -28.71 9.28
CA SER A 18 32.44 -29.39 10.14
C SER A 18 31.27 -29.88 9.31
N ARG A 19 31.42 -31.15 8.96
CA ARG A 19 30.49 -32.10 8.38
C ARG A 19 29.27 -32.26 9.29
N SER A 20 28.05 -32.18 8.75
CA SER A 20 26.86 -32.95 9.19
C SER A 20 25.61 -32.61 8.36
N ALA A 21 25.30 -33.48 7.41
CA ALA A 21 23.94 -33.92 7.08
C ALA A 21 24.04 -35.46 7.08
N PRO A 22 23.03 -36.26 7.47
CA PRO A 22 21.63 -36.09 7.07
C PRO A 22 20.59 -36.44 8.17
N ALA A 23 19.30 -36.23 7.90
CA ALA A 23 18.24 -37.24 8.12
C ALA A 23 16.88 -36.67 7.75
N ALA A 24 16.30 -37.20 6.67
CA ALA A 24 14.87 -37.29 6.50
C ALA A 24 14.31 -38.23 7.58
N SER A 25 13.13 -37.94 8.12
CA SER A 25 12.29 -38.94 8.78
C SER A 25 10.84 -38.57 8.56
N SER A 26 10.25 -39.32 7.62
CA SER A 26 8.82 -39.45 7.39
C SER A 26 8.16 -40.16 8.58
N GLU A 27 6.90 -39.78 8.81
CA GLU A 27 5.79 -40.60 9.32
C GLU A 27 6.08 -41.69 10.35
N GLU A 28 5.59 -41.47 11.57
CA GLU A 28 5.20 -42.56 12.46
C GLU A 28 3.69 -42.48 12.71
N ILE A 29 2.95 -43.37 12.04
CA ILE A 29 1.55 -43.69 12.30
C ILE A 29 1.56 -44.88 13.26
N VAL A 30 0.94 -44.74 14.43
CA VAL A 30 0.46 -45.88 15.21
C VAL A 30 -0.98 -45.65 15.69
N PRO A 31 -1.88 -46.64 15.53
CA PRO A 31 -3.31 -46.50 15.79
C PRO A 31 -3.68 -46.96 17.20
N ALA A 32 -4.74 -46.40 17.78
CA ALA A 32 -5.76 -47.15 18.52
C ALA A 32 -6.88 -46.24 19.04
N ALA A 33 -8.09 -46.59 18.60
CA ALA A 33 -9.41 -46.32 19.16
C ALA A 33 -9.51 -45.71 20.57
N ALA A 34 -10.25 -44.60 20.65
CA ALA A 34 -11.18 -44.35 21.73
C ALA A 34 -12.42 -43.64 21.16
N ALA A 35 -13.47 -44.43 20.94
CA ALA A 35 -14.80 -43.90 20.69
C ALA A 35 -15.26 -43.13 21.93
N SER A 36 -15.61 -41.86 21.78
CA SER A 36 -16.39 -41.15 22.79
C SER A 36 -17.25 -40.06 22.14
N ASN A 37 -18.55 -40.36 22.05
CA ASN A 37 -19.70 -39.48 21.92
C ASN A 37 -19.47 -38.10 21.26
N TYR A 38 -19.40 -38.07 19.93
CA TYR A 38 -19.86 -36.90 19.20
C TYR A 38 -21.34 -37.07 18.87
N GLN A 39 -22.18 -36.40 19.66
CA GLN A 39 -23.53 -36.07 19.18
C GLN A 39 -23.34 -35.20 17.93
N PRO A 40 -23.94 -35.53 16.77
CA PRO A 40 -23.92 -34.60 15.66
C PRO A 40 -24.79 -33.42 16.10
N VAL A 41 -24.13 -32.30 16.45
CA VAL A 41 -24.81 -31.01 16.47
C VAL A 41 -25.44 -30.89 15.09
N ARG A 42 -26.78 -30.82 15.05
CA ARG A 42 -27.53 -30.61 13.83
C ARG A 42 -26.89 -29.42 13.13
N MET A 43 -26.30 -29.66 11.96
CA MET A 43 -25.91 -28.59 11.05
C MET A 43 -27.18 -27.81 10.76
N ALA A 44 -27.35 -26.67 11.44
CA ALA A 44 -28.25 -25.65 10.96
C ALA A 44 -27.72 -25.31 9.56
N GLN A 45 -28.59 -25.54 8.59
CA GLN A 45 -28.43 -25.32 7.16
C GLN A 45 -27.35 -24.28 6.83
N ALA A 46 -26.27 -24.77 6.22
CA ALA A 46 -25.15 -24.00 5.72
C ALA A 46 -25.54 -23.33 4.39
N GLU A 47 -26.58 -22.49 4.40
CA GLU A 47 -27.13 -21.88 3.19
C GLU A 47 -27.24 -20.35 3.25
N ASP A 48 -26.78 -19.69 4.31
CA ASP A 48 -26.85 -18.21 4.38
C ASP A 48 -25.62 -17.53 5.00
N TRP A 49 -24.52 -18.26 5.14
CA TRP A 49 -23.23 -17.65 5.48
C TRP A 49 -22.45 -17.36 4.19
N ALA A 50 -22.70 -16.19 3.61
CA ALA A 50 -21.71 -15.58 2.73
C ALA A 50 -20.60 -15.00 3.62
N PRO A 51 -19.31 -15.31 3.38
CA PRO A 51 -18.24 -14.51 3.98
C PRO A 51 -18.53 -13.02 3.67
N PRO A 52 -18.19 -12.06 4.55
CA PRO A 52 -18.28 -10.66 4.19
C PRO A 52 -17.57 -10.51 2.85
N LEU A 53 -18.27 -9.93 1.86
CA LEU A 53 -17.71 -9.65 0.54
C LEU A 53 -16.32 -9.04 0.80
N GLN A 54 -15.27 -9.68 0.28
CA GLN A 54 -13.93 -9.12 0.35
C GLN A 54 -14.04 -7.71 -0.22
N ALA A 55 -13.89 -6.68 0.62
CA ALA A 55 -14.01 -5.31 0.17
C ALA A 55 -13.01 -5.10 -0.97
N SER A 56 -13.51 -4.68 -2.11
CA SER A 56 -12.67 -4.36 -3.26
C SER A 56 -11.79 -3.15 -2.93
N PRO A 57 -10.60 -3.02 -3.53
CA PRO A 57 -9.77 -1.82 -3.38
C PRO A 57 -10.52 -0.53 -3.69
N GLU A 58 -11.47 -0.57 -4.62
CA GLU A 58 -12.35 0.54 -4.98
C GLU A 58 -13.33 0.91 -3.85
N GLU A 59 -13.92 -0.08 -3.17
CA GLU A 59 -14.80 0.13 -2.02
C GLU A 59 -14.02 0.70 -0.82
N ASP A 60 -12.82 0.17 -0.56
CA ASP A 60 -11.93 0.69 0.48
C ASP A 60 -11.52 2.13 0.18
N ALA A 61 -11.18 2.44 -1.08
CA ALA A 61 -10.86 3.80 -1.49
C ALA A 61 -12.06 4.74 -1.31
N ALA A 62 -13.26 4.32 -1.73
CA ALA A 62 -14.47 5.11 -1.54
C ALA A 62 -14.75 5.38 -0.05
N TYR A 63 -14.55 4.37 0.80
CA TYR A 63 -14.65 4.52 2.26
C TYR A 63 -13.70 5.60 2.78
N TYR A 64 -12.40 5.53 2.47
CA TYR A 64 -11.45 6.51 2.99
C TYR A 64 -11.62 7.90 2.37
N VAL A 65 -12.02 8.02 1.10
CA VAL A 65 -12.38 9.31 0.49
C VAL A 65 -13.55 9.96 1.24
N SER A 66 -14.54 9.18 1.69
CA SER A 66 -15.66 9.70 2.49
C SER A 66 -15.23 10.26 3.85
N ARG A 67 -14.04 9.88 4.34
CA ARG A 67 -13.49 10.32 5.63
C ARG A 67 -12.60 11.55 5.54
N LEU A 68 -12.19 12.00 4.34
CA LEU A 68 -11.23 13.09 4.17
C LEU A 68 -11.70 14.44 4.76
N SER A 69 -13.01 14.68 4.84
CA SER A 69 -13.57 15.88 5.47
C SER A 69 -13.84 15.73 6.98
N ASP A 70 -13.76 14.51 7.53
CA ASP A 70 -13.96 14.27 8.97
C ASP A 70 -12.68 14.58 9.74
N ARG A 71 -12.63 15.79 10.33
CA ARG A 71 -11.50 16.28 11.15
C ARG A 71 -11.20 15.43 12.38
N ARG A 72 -12.12 14.53 12.77
CA ARG A 72 -11.93 13.60 13.89
C ARG A 72 -11.36 12.25 13.43
N PHE A 73 -11.35 11.98 12.13
CA PHE A 73 -10.80 10.76 11.54
C PHE A 73 -9.28 10.88 11.39
N VAL A 74 -8.61 11.14 12.52
CA VAL A 74 -7.16 11.31 12.62
C VAL A 74 -6.65 10.48 13.78
N SER A 75 -5.47 9.90 13.63
CA SER A 75 -4.71 9.34 14.75
C SER A 75 -3.68 10.37 15.21
N GLN A 76 -2.90 10.03 16.22
CA GLN A 76 -1.77 10.81 16.67
C GLN A 76 -0.51 9.95 16.67
N TYR A 77 0.61 10.58 16.35
CA TYR A 77 1.93 9.99 16.52
C TYR A 77 2.84 10.98 17.26
N GLY A 78 3.98 10.50 17.74
CA GLY A 78 4.83 11.25 18.67
C GLY A 78 4.47 10.98 20.13
N GLY A 79 5.32 11.46 21.03
CA GLY A 79 5.14 11.28 22.47
C GLY A 79 4.12 12.27 23.06
N PRO A 80 3.77 12.11 24.34
CA PRO A 80 2.83 12.99 25.05
C PRO A 80 3.18 14.48 24.96
N ASP A 81 4.48 14.81 24.87
CA ASP A 81 4.97 16.19 24.84
C ASP A 81 4.94 16.83 23.44
N ASN A 82 4.75 16.03 22.38
CA ASN A 82 4.70 16.52 21.00
C ASN A 82 3.80 15.65 20.11
N PRO A 83 2.49 15.61 20.39
CA PRO A 83 1.55 14.88 19.56
C PRO A 83 1.42 15.56 18.19
N ARG A 84 1.53 14.77 17.14
CA ARG A 84 1.34 15.21 15.75
C ARG A 84 0.18 14.45 15.12
N PRO A 85 -0.66 15.12 14.30
CA PRO A 85 -1.78 14.47 13.65
C PRO A 85 -1.29 13.49 12.59
N TRP A 86 -1.83 12.27 12.62
CA TRP A 86 -1.68 11.27 11.56
C TRP A 86 -2.98 11.19 10.77
N TYR A 87 -2.96 11.61 9.51
CA TYR A 87 -4.15 11.70 8.65
C TYR A 87 -4.49 10.35 8.02
N ILE A 88 -5.06 9.45 8.84
CA ILE A 88 -5.28 8.03 8.49
C ILE A 88 -5.91 7.85 7.11
N ALA A 89 -6.95 8.62 6.78
CA ALA A 89 -7.65 8.47 5.50
C ALA A 89 -6.74 8.74 4.30
N ALA A 90 -5.96 9.83 4.33
CA ALA A 90 -5.06 10.18 3.23
C ALA A 90 -3.92 9.17 3.08
N GLU A 91 -3.36 8.70 4.19
CA GLU A 91 -2.30 7.66 4.21
C GLU A 91 -2.81 6.34 3.61
N ARG A 92 -3.99 5.88 4.02
CA ARG A 92 -4.60 4.66 3.48
C ARG A 92 -4.92 4.77 2.00
N LEU A 93 -5.38 5.93 1.53
CA LEU A 93 -5.58 6.17 0.10
C LEU A 93 -4.27 6.12 -0.68
N GLY A 94 -3.19 6.62 -0.09
CA GLY A 94 -1.84 6.48 -0.64
C GLY A 94 -1.41 5.02 -0.79
N GLU A 95 -1.65 4.20 0.23
CA GLU A 95 -1.36 2.76 0.21
C GLU A 95 -2.24 1.99 -0.79
N ILE A 96 -3.51 2.38 -0.96
CA ILE A 96 -4.41 1.77 -1.95
C ILE A 96 -3.93 2.06 -3.38
N GLY A 97 -3.42 3.27 -3.64
CA GLY A 97 -2.79 3.60 -4.91
C GLY A 97 -3.78 3.84 -6.04
N MET A 98 -3.59 3.16 -7.17
CA MET A 98 -4.33 3.42 -8.43
C MET A 98 -5.88 3.51 -8.25
N PRO A 99 -6.55 2.60 -7.52
CA PRO A 99 -8.01 2.66 -7.34
C PRO A 99 -8.49 3.96 -6.66
N ALA A 100 -7.66 4.61 -5.85
CA ALA A 100 -7.99 5.86 -5.18
C ALA A 100 -7.84 7.09 -6.08
N VAL A 101 -6.96 7.04 -7.09
CA VAL A 101 -6.62 8.18 -7.95
C VAL A 101 -7.84 8.86 -8.59
N PRO A 102 -8.73 8.15 -9.34
CA PRO A 102 -9.88 8.81 -9.97
C PRO A 102 -10.85 9.41 -8.94
N LEU A 103 -11.03 8.73 -7.80
CA LEU A 103 -11.91 9.22 -6.72
C LEU A 103 -11.36 10.49 -6.07
N LEU A 104 -10.05 10.57 -5.88
CA LEU A 104 -9.37 11.75 -5.36
C LEU A 104 -9.45 12.94 -6.33
N PHE A 105 -9.27 12.70 -7.63
CA PHE A 105 -9.41 13.76 -8.64
C PHE A 105 -10.83 14.32 -8.70
N ALA A 106 -11.85 13.47 -8.51
CA ALA A 106 -13.24 13.93 -8.39
C ALA A 106 -13.50 14.87 -7.20
N ARG A 107 -12.60 14.89 -6.19
CA ARG A 107 -12.71 15.74 -4.99
C ARG A 107 -11.90 17.04 -5.07
N LEU A 108 -11.11 17.27 -6.12
CA LEU A 108 -10.24 18.45 -6.19
C LEU A 108 -10.96 19.79 -6.09
N ASN A 109 -12.24 19.85 -6.47
CA ASN A 109 -13.05 21.07 -6.47
C ASN A 109 -13.80 21.32 -5.16
N THR A 110 -13.53 20.57 -4.08
CA THR A 110 -14.12 20.87 -2.76
C THR A 110 -13.77 22.30 -2.30
N GLU A 111 -14.71 22.94 -1.62
CA GLU A 111 -14.52 24.26 -1.02
C GLU A 111 -13.90 24.18 0.39
N ASP A 112 -13.96 23.00 1.04
CA ASP A 112 -13.32 22.80 2.34
C ASP A 112 -11.81 22.72 2.18
N GLN A 113 -11.10 23.73 2.69
CA GLN A 113 -9.64 23.80 2.64
C GLN A 113 -8.94 22.65 3.37
N TYR A 114 -9.57 22.08 4.40
CA TYR A 114 -9.02 20.91 5.10
C TYR A 114 -9.14 19.66 4.24
N GLU A 115 -10.33 19.40 3.67
CA GLU A 115 -10.53 18.27 2.76
C GLU A 115 -9.60 18.39 1.55
N LEU A 116 -9.52 19.59 0.94
CA LEU A 116 -8.65 19.84 -0.20
C LEU A 116 -7.18 19.53 0.10
N MET A 117 -6.68 20.00 1.25
CA MET A 117 -5.31 19.73 1.70
C MET A 117 -5.04 18.22 1.79
N LEU A 118 -5.99 17.45 2.33
CA LEU A 118 -5.85 15.99 2.46
C LEU A 118 -6.03 15.25 1.14
N VAL A 119 -6.92 15.71 0.25
CA VAL A 119 -7.05 15.19 -1.12
C VAL A 119 -5.73 15.35 -1.88
N LEU A 120 -5.12 16.53 -1.80
CA LEU A 120 -3.85 16.83 -2.47
C LEU A 120 -2.71 15.98 -1.92
N TYR A 121 -2.63 15.87 -0.58
CA TYR A 121 -1.65 15.00 0.06
C TYR A 121 -1.83 13.52 -0.35
N ALA A 122 -3.07 13.02 -0.32
CA ALA A 122 -3.39 11.66 -0.76
C ALA A 122 -3.07 11.43 -2.25
N LEU A 123 -3.29 12.41 -3.13
CA LEU A 123 -2.92 12.32 -4.55
C LEU A 123 -1.42 12.15 -4.75
N GLN A 124 -0.60 12.92 -4.02
CA GLN A 124 0.85 12.76 -4.07
C GLN A 124 1.27 11.35 -3.64
N LEU A 125 0.63 10.77 -2.64
CA LEU A 125 0.93 9.40 -2.21
C LEU A 125 0.43 8.36 -3.23
N ALA A 126 -0.86 8.40 -3.59
CA ALA A 126 -1.52 7.40 -4.41
C ALA A 126 -0.97 7.32 -5.84
N THR A 127 -0.48 8.44 -6.39
CA THR A 127 0.11 8.46 -7.74
C THR A 127 1.52 7.92 -7.81
N GLN A 128 2.16 7.62 -6.67
CA GLN A 128 3.42 6.86 -6.62
C GLN A 128 3.21 5.35 -6.81
N ASP A 129 1.96 4.91 -6.93
CA ASP A 129 1.61 3.53 -7.23
C ASP A 129 2.37 3.00 -8.48
N PRO A 130 2.90 1.76 -8.43
CA PRO A 130 3.67 1.20 -9.55
C PRO A 130 2.91 1.12 -10.87
N LEU A 131 1.60 0.89 -10.84
CA LEU A 131 0.78 0.84 -12.04
C LEU A 131 0.54 2.24 -12.60
N VAL A 132 0.32 3.24 -11.74
CA VAL A 132 0.21 4.65 -12.16
C VAL A 132 1.50 5.07 -12.84
N THR A 133 2.63 4.92 -12.15
CA THR A 133 3.95 5.31 -12.68
C THR A 133 4.33 4.53 -13.94
N PHE A 134 3.96 3.25 -14.06
CA PHE A 134 4.14 2.50 -15.30
C PHE A 134 3.38 3.12 -16.48
N GLN A 135 2.13 3.55 -16.27
CA GLN A 135 1.29 4.12 -17.32
C GLN A 135 1.70 5.54 -17.71
N THR A 136 2.21 6.31 -16.76
CA THR A 136 2.60 7.72 -16.96
C THR A 136 4.07 7.91 -17.32
N GLY A 137 4.83 6.83 -17.52
CA GLY A 137 6.25 6.90 -17.88
C GLY A 137 7.17 7.29 -16.71
N GLY A 138 6.78 6.97 -15.48
CA GLY A 138 7.51 7.24 -14.24
C GLY A 138 7.03 8.49 -13.50
N GLU A 139 5.94 9.11 -13.95
CA GLU A 139 5.47 10.40 -13.47
C GLU A 139 4.38 10.24 -12.39
N ALA A 140 4.47 11.05 -11.35
CA ALA A 140 3.50 11.11 -10.25
C ALA A 140 3.19 12.58 -9.93
N VAL A 141 2.13 12.83 -9.16
CA VAL A 141 1.85 14.19 -8.66
C VAL A 141 2.94 14.58 -7.67
N GLN A 142 3.66 15.65 -7.96
CA GLN A 142 4.73 16.19 -7.11
C GLN A 142 4.30 17.56 -6.60
N LEU A 143 4.02 17.67 -5.29
CA LEU A 143 3.61 18.92 -4.68
C LEU A 143 4.79 19.58 -3.95
N PRO A 144 5.01 20.90 -4.11
CA PRO A 144 6.13 21.61 -3.48
C PRO A 144 6.00 21.69 -1.95
N THR A 145 4.78 21.69 -1.43
CA THR A 145 4.50 21.73 0.01
C THR A 145 3.21 20.97 0.27
N VAL A 146 3.21 20.07 1.25
CA VAL A 146 2.05 19.26 1.61
C VAL A 146 1.57 19.61 3.02
N LEU A 147 0.31 19.29 3.31
CA LEU A 147 -0.29 19.48 4.64
C LEU A 147 -0.26 20.94 5.13
N ASP A 148 -0.29 21.89 4.19
CA ASP A 148 -0.39 23.32 4.43
C ASP A 148 -1.54 23.91 3.59
N PRO A 149 -2.63 24.39 4.21
CA PRO A 149 -3.76 24.99 3.49
C PRO A 149 -3.38 26.21 2.64
N SER A 150 -2.33 26.94 2.99
CA SER A 150 -1.88 28.09 2.21
C SER A 150 -1.31 27.71 0.83
N ALA A 151 -0.81 26.47 0.69
CA ALA A 151 -0.29 25.92 -0.56
C ALA A 151 -1.38 25.28 -1.45
N ASN A 152 -2.60 25.11 -0.94
CA ASN A 152 -3.67 24.37 -1.63
C ASN A 152 -3.98 24.88 -3.03
N GLY A 153 -4.01 26.21 -3.24
CA GLY A 153 -4.33 26.79 -4.54
C GLY A 153 -3.33 26.41 -5.62
N GLU A 154 -2.04 26.47 -5.29
CA GLU A 154 -0.96 26.09 -6.20
C GLU A 154 -0.92 24.56 -6.41
N ASN A 155 -1.05 23.79 -5.33
CA ASN A 155 -1.08 22.34 -5.39
C ASN A 155 -2.25 21.81 -6.23
N ARG A 156 -3.44 22.43 -6.12
CA ARG A 156 -4.60 22.10 -6.95
C ARG A 156 -4.29 22.31 -8.43
N ARG A 157 -3.66 23.43 -8.78
CA ARG A 157 -3.26 23.73 -10.16
C ARG A 157 -2.28 22.67 -10.69
N ILE A 158 -1.30 22.27 -9.89
CA ILE A 158 -0.32 21.22 -10.25
C ILE A 158 -1.03 19.88 -10.47
N ALA A 159 -1.88 19.46 -9.54
CA ALA A 159 -2.64 18.21 -9.65
C ALA A 159 -3.54 18.20 -10.90
N GLN A 160 -4.26 19.30 -11.17
CA GLN A 160 -5.09 19.44 -12.36
C GLN A 160 -4.28 19.30 -13.66
N GLN A 161 -3.14 19.98 -13.77
CA GLN A 161 -2.26 19.87 -14.94
C GLN A 161 -1.71 18.46 -15.15
N TRP A 162 -1.42 17.75 -14.06
CA TRP A 162 -1.02 16.36 -14.13
C TRP A 162 -2.18 15.48 -14.66
N TRP A 163 -3.40 15.69 -14.16
CA TRP A 163 -4.58 14.96 -14.61
C TRP A 163 -4.89 15.20 -16.08
N GLU A 164 -4.88 16.47 -16.52
CA GLU A 164 -5.10 16.83 -17.93
C GLU A 164 -4.12 16.12 -18.88
N ARG A 165 -2.91 15.80 -18.41
CA ARG A 165 -1.89 15.12 -19.20
C ARG A 165 -2.10 13.60 -19.27
N TYR A 166 -2.55 12.99 -18.18
CA TYR A 166 -2.49 11.53 -17.99
C TYR A 166 -3.84 10.83 -17.81
N ALA A 167 -4.95 11.56 -17.60
CA ALA A 167 -6.27 10.99 -17.34
C ALA A 167 -6.67 9.92 -18.37
N THR A 168 -6.53 10.24 -19.68
CA THR A 168 -6.86 9.31 -20.75
C THR A 168 -6.06 8.00 -20.69
N GLN A 169 -4.81 8.04 -20.23
CA GLN A 169 -3.97 6.84 -20.12
C GLN A 169 -4.43 5.96 -18.97
N LEU A 170 -4.86 6.58 -17.87
CA LEU A 170 -5.34 5.92 -16.65
C LEU A 170 -6.78 5.38 -16.80
N GLU A 171 -7.60 5.98 -17.66
CA GLU A 171 -8.98 5.58 -17.93
C GLU A 171 -9.13 4.44 -18.97
N LEU A 172 -8.09 4.12 -19.73
CA LEU A 172 -8.14 3.09 -20.80
C LEU A 172 -8.11 1.65 -20.26
N ARG A 173 -8.82 1.36 -19.16
CA ARG A 173 -8.89 0.04 -18.53
C ARG A 173 -10.29 -0.55 -18.51
#